data_AF-A0A392ND95-F1
#
_entry.id   AF-A0A392ND95-F1
#
_cell.length_a   1.000
_cell.length_b   1.000
_cell.length_c   1.000
_cell.angle_alpha   90.00
_cell.angle_beta   90.00
_cell.angle_gamma   90.00
#
_symmetry.space_group_name_H-M   'P 1'
#
loop_
_entity.id
_entity.type
_entity.pdbx_description
1 polymer ?
#
loop_
_entity_poly.entity_id
_entity_poly.type
_entity_poly.pdbx_seq_one_letter_code
_entity_poly.pdbx_strand_id
1 'polypeptide(L)'
;MHSSQHFHWILPIMILNQGKPLYVEYASYSLISAHYTMQPFKQWGFERGWGDTSGRVKDTMRTLSEVLQAPDSINMEKFFSKVPTIFNVVIFSIHGYFGQADVLGLPDTGGQVVYILDQVRALEAELLLRINQQGLKVKPQILV
;
A
#
# COMPACT_ATOMS: atom_id res chain seq x y z
N MET A 1 33.21 -31.75 21.74
CA MET A 1 32.29 -31.40 22.83
C MET A 1 32.40 -29.89 23.02
N HIS A 2 31.70 -29.09 22.22
CA HIS A 2 30.39 -28.49 22.51
C HIS A 2 30.30 -27.80 23.89
N SER A 3 30.37 -26.47 23.87
CA SER A 3 29.33 -25.57 24.39
C SER A 3 29.93 -24.27 24.94
N SER A 4 29.81 -23.18 24.17
CA SER A 4 29.62 -21.84 24.72
C SER A 4 28.59 -21.12 23.87
N GLN A 5 27.44 -20.87 24.47
CA GLN A 5 26.32 -20.14 23.90
C GLN A 5 26.73 -18.68 23.69
N HIS A 6 26.73 -18.21 22.44
CA HIS A 6 26.79 -16.79 22.13
C HIS A 6 25.42 -16.33 21.63
N PHE A 7 24.69 -15.63 22.51
CA PHE A 7 23.54 -14.82 22.12
C PHE A 7 24.03 -13.71 21.18
N HIS A 8 23.77 -13.86 19.88
CA HIS A 8 23.99 -12.81 18.89
C HIS A 8 22.80 -11.85 18.90
N TRP A 9 23.00 -10.67 19.49
CA TRP A 9 22.21 -9.48 19.17
C TRP A 9 22.56 -9.06 17.73
N ILE A 10 21.74 -9.42 16.75
CA ILE A 10 21.82 -8.82 15.40
C ILE A 10 20.99 -7.54 15.43
N LEU A 11 21.62 -6.45 15.88
CA LEU A 11 21.22 -5.11 15.45
C LEU A 11 21.97 -4.86 14.14
N PRO A 12 21.30 -4.69 12.98
CA PRO A 12 21.97 -4.31 11.76
C PRO A 12 22.52 -2.89 11.93
N ILE A 13 23.83 -2.85 12.01
CA ILE A 13 24.72 -1.69 11.98
C ILE A 13 24.29 -0.73 10.85
N MET A 14 23.75 0.43 11.23
CA MET A 14 23.65 1.60 10.36
C MET A 14 25.05 2.21 10.22
N ILE A 15 25.82 1.79 9.21
CA ILE A 15 26.98 2.58 8.75
C ILE A 15 26.46 3.57 7.71
N LEU A 16 26.29 4.82 8.16
CA LEU A 16 26.12 5.99 7.32
C LEU A 16 27.46 6.26 6.62
N ASN A 17 27.63 5.77 5.38
CA ASN A 17 28.66 6.30 4.50
C ASN A 17 27.99 7.23 3.49
N GLN A 18 28.27 8.53 3.60
CA GLN A 18 27.93 9.59 2.64
C GLN A 18 26.45 9.75 2.26
N GLY A 19 25.57 9.86 3.25
CA GLY A 19 24.25 10.47 3.08
C GLY A 19 23.22 9.68 2.26
N LYS A 20 23.47 8.39 1.98
CA LYS A 20 22.48 7.51 1.33
C LYS A 20 22.33 6.20 2.12
N PRO A 21 21.10 5.75 2.44
CA PRO A 21 20.87 4.49 3.13
C PRO A 21 21.25 3.32 2.21
N LEU A 22 22.22 2.52 2.66
CA LEU A 22 22.80 1.37 1.95
C LEU A 22 21.74 0.38 1.40
N TYR A 23 20.61 0.22 2.10
CA TYR A 23 19.49 -0.62 1.69
C TYR A 23 18.91 -0.24 0.33
N VAL A 24 18.90 1.04 -0.01
CA VAL A 24 18.25 1.57 -1.22
C VAL A 24 19.13 1.38 -2.44
N GLU A 25 20.44 1.46 -2.25
CA GLU A 25 21.43 1.15 -3.27
C GLU A 25 21.50 -0.36 -3.54
N TYR A 26 21.56 -1.19 -2.49
CA TYR A 26 21.52 -2.66 -2.64
C TYR A 26 20.20 -3.17 -3.24
N ALA A 27 19.05 -2.61 -2.84
CA ALA A 27 17.77 -2.89 -3.47
C ALA A 27 17.78 -2.48 -4.96
N SER A 28 18.37 -1.33 -5.29
CA SER A 28 18.48 -0.90 -6.70
C SER A 28 19.38 -1.82 -7.53
N TYR A 29 20.55 -2.22 -7.03
CA TYR A 29 21.47 -3.13 -7.72
C TYR A 29 20.88 -4.53 -7.90
N SER A 30 20.21 -5.06 -6.87
CA SER A 30 19.58 -6.37 -6.95
C SER A 30 18.31 -6.38 -7.80
N LEU A 31 17.49 -5.32 -7.81
CA LEU A 31 16.32 -5.20 -8.68
C LEU A 31 16.71 -5.04 -10.16
N ILE A 32 17.88 -4.47 -10.47
CA ILE A 32 18.43 -4.42 -11.83
C ILE A 32 18.95 -5.80 -12.28
N SER A 33 19.44 -6.62 -11.35
CA SER A 33 19.84 -8.02 -11.62
C SER A 33 18.68 -9.03 -11.59
N ALA A 34 17.55 -8.69 -10.98
CA ALA A 34 16.42 -9.59 -10.77
C ALA A 34 15.52 -9.68 -12.01
N HIS A 35 16.06 -10.26 -13.08
CA HIS A 35 15.27 -11.04 -14.04
C HIS A 35 14.82 -12.40 -13.42
N TYR A 36 15.10 -12.63 -12.13
CA TYR A 36 14.88 -13.88 -11.44
C TYR A 36 14.16 -13.67 -10.09
N THR A 37 12.90 -14.11 -10.03
CA THR A 37 12.14 -14.63 -8.88
C THR A 37 12.02 -13.78 -7.60
N MET A 38 10.77 -13.60 -7.12
CA MET A 38 10.39 -12.90 -5.86
C MET A 38 10.97 -13.48 -4.55
N GLN A 39 11.78 -14.54 -4.58
CA GLN A 39 12.27 -15.22 -3.37
C GLN A 39 13.27 -14.42 -2.51
N PRO A 40 14.22 -13.64 -3.06
CA PRO A 40 15.18 -12.87 -2.26
C PRO A 40 14.53 -11.74 -1.46
N PHE A 41 13.47 -11.13 -1.98
CA PHE A 41 12.86 -9.94 -1.39
C PHE A 41 12.20 -10.23 -0.04
N LYS A 42 11.54 -11.41 0.08
CA LYS A 42 10.98 -11.87 1.35
C LYS A 42 12.05 -12.23 2.37
N GLN A 43 13.20 -12.76 1.93
CA GLN A 43 14.33 -13.07 2.82
C GLN A 43 14.94 -11.80 3.45
N TRP A 44 14.75 -10.64 2.82
CA TRP A 44 15.17 -9.34 3.37
C TRP A 44 14.12 -8.68 4.26
N GLY A 45 13.05 -9.38 4.60
CA GLY A 45 11.98 -8.89 5.48
C GLY A 45 10.91 -8.06 4.79
N PHE A 46 10.91 -7.97 3.45
CA PHE A 46 9.85 -7.29 2.71
C PHE A 46 8.71 -8.25 2.35
N GLU A 47 7.52 -7.99 2.88
CA GLU A 47 6.29 -8.66 2.47
C GLU A 47 5.78 -8.14 1.12
N ARG A 48 4.67 -8.70 0.63
CA ARG A 48 3.99 -8.19 -0.59
C ARG A 48 3.37 -6.81 -0.33
N GLY A 49 3.04 -6.07 -1.40
CA GLY A 49 2.41 -4.75 -1.30
C GLY A 49 3.26 -3.58 -1.80
N TRP A 50 4.43 -3.85 -2.38
CA TRP A 50 5.33 -2.81 -2.92
C TRP A 50 5.13 -2.56 -4.42
N GLY A 51 4.44 -3.47 -5.11
CA GLY A 51 4.24 -3.42 -6.55
C GLY A 51 3.95 -4.81 -7.15
N ASP A 52 3.18 -4.85 -8.22
CA ASP A 52 2.94 -6.01 -9.08
C ASP A 52 4.10 -6.31 -10.05
N THR A 53 4.94 -5.31 -10.32
CA THR A 53 6.06 -5.36 -11.27
C THR A 53 7.34 -4.86 -10.59
N SER A 54 8.50 -5.33 -11.05
CA SER A 54 9.81 -4.90 -10.52
C SER A 54 10.02 -3.39 -10.64
N GLY A 55 9.56 -2.78 -11.73
CA GLY A 55 9.58 -1.32 -11.91
C GLY A 55 8.80 -0.59 -10.83
N ARG A 56 7.56 -1.03 -10.55
CA ARG A 56 6.72 -0.43 -9.52
C ARG A 56 7.28 -0.64 -8.11
N VAL A 57 7.79 -1.84 -7.81
CA VAL A 57 8.51 -2.12 -6.55
C VAL A 57 9.67 -1.14 -6.38
N LYS A 58 10.49 -0.95 -7.41
CA LYS A 58 11.61 0.01 -7.38
C LYS A 58 11.13 1.44 -7.14
N ASP A 59 10.04 1.86 -7.77
CA ASP A 59 9.49 3.21 -7.62
C ASP A 59 8.88 3.46 -6.24
N THR A 60 8.23 2.46 -5.63
CA THR A 60 7.70 2.54 -4.26
C THR A 60 8.84 2.57 -3.23
N MET A 61 9.85 1.71 -3.41
CA MET A 61 11.05 1.69 -2.55
C MET A 61 11.84 2.99 -2.62
N ARG A 62 11.90 3.63 -3.80
CA ARG A 62 12.51 4.96 -3.95
C ARG A 62 11.77 6.02 -3.13
N THR A 63 10.43 6.04 -3.20
CA THR A 63 9.64 7.00 -2.42
C THR A 63 9.77 6.76 -0.91
N LEU A 64 9.88 5.51 -0.47
CA LEU A 64 10.20 5.21 0.93
C LEU A 64 11.58 5.78 1.32
N SER A 65 12.58 5.60 0.47
CA SER A 65 13.92 6.15 0.70
C SER A 65 13.91 7.67 0.83
N GLU A 66 13.16 8.37 -0.03
CA GLU A 66 13.02 9.82 0.00
C GLU A 66 12.47 10.27 1.36
N VAL A 67 11.40 9.62 1.85
CA VAL A 67 10.81 9.88 3.18
C VAL A 67 11.81 9.64 4.32
N LEU A 68 12.57 8.54 4.27
CA LEU A 68 13.54 8.19 5.34
C LEU A 68 14.73 9.16 5.39
N GLN A 69 15.14 9.73 4.26
CA GLN A 69 16.24 10.69 4.18
C GLN A 69 15.81 12.10 4.57
N ALA A 70 14.65 12.54 4.07
CA ALA A 70 14.12 13.88 4.25
C ALA A 70 12.59 13.82 4.39
N PRO A 71 12.08 13.65 5.62
CA PRO A 71 10.64 13.63 5.85
C PRO A 71 10.07 15.04 5.66
N ASP A 72 9.28 15.20 4.59
CA ASP A 72 8.46 16.39 4.34
C ASP A 72 7.07 15.95 3.88
N SER A 73 6.12 16.90 3.83
CA SER A 73 4.73 16.61 3.46
C SER A 73 4.60 16.03 2.06
N ILE A 74 5.43 16.48 1.11
CA ILE A 74 5.37 16.09 -0.30
C ILE A 74 5.85 14.64 -0.45
N ASN A 75 6.99 14.29 0.15
CA ASN A 75 7.54 12.94 0.10
C ASN A 75 6.64 11.94 0.83
N MET A 76 6.07 12.34 1.97
CA MET A 76 5.10 11.50 2.69
C MET A 76 3.85 11.23 1.85
N GLU A 77 3.24 12.27 1.27
CA GLU A 77 2.07 12.11 0.40
C GLU A 77 2.37 11.22 -0.81
N LYS A 78 3.52 11.42 -1.45
CA LYS A 78 3.97 10.61 -2.59
C LYS A 78 4.19 9.15 -2.23
N PHE A 79 4.61 8.86 -1.00
CA PHE A 79 4.75 7.48 -0.52
C PHE A 79 3.40 6.86 -0.15
N PHE A 80 2.59 7.54 0.67
CA PHE A 80 1.29 7.02 1.12
C PHE A 80 0.26 6.91 0.00
N SER A 81 0.37 7.72 -1.06
CA SER A 81 -0.49 7.57 -2.25
C SER A 81 -0.25 6.25 -2.99
N LYS A 82 0.93 5.63 -2.84
CA LYS A 82 1.29 4.36 -3.48
C LYS A 82 0.98 3.15 -2.62
N VAL A 83 1.24 3.22 -1.31
CA VAL A 83 1.03 2.08 -0.41
C VAL A 83 -0.47 1.85 -0.20
N PRO A 84 -0.98 0.63 -0.42
CA PRO A 84 -2.40 0.35 -0.26
C PRO A 84 -2.71 0.24 1.25
N THR A 85 -3.29 1.29 1.83
CA THR A 85 -3.64 1.33 3.26
C THR A 85 -5.13 1.10 3.52
N ILE A 86 -5.97 1.32 2.51
CA ILE A 86 -7.43 1.24 2.62
C ILE A 86 -7.92 -0.03 1.95
N PHE A 87 -8.64 -0.87 2.71
CA PHE A 87 -9.25 -2.11 2.22
C PHE A 87 -10.72 -2.23 2.62
N ASN A 88 -11.07 -1.69 3.79
CA ASN A 88 -12.43 -1.70 4.32
C ASN A 88 -12.89 -0.25 4.49
N VAL A 89 -14.08 0.05 3.98
CA VAL A 89 -14.69 1.38 4.03
C VAL A 89 -16.09 1.26 4.61
N VAL A 90 -16.43 2.15 5.54
CA VAL A 90 -17.78 2.29 6.07
C VAL A 90 -18.28 3.69 5.73
N ILE A 91 -19.43 3.78 5.06
CA ILE A 91 -20.08 5.02 4.67
C ILE A 91 -21.37 5.13 5.48
N PHE A 92 -21.62 6.26 6.13
CA PHE A 92 -22.85 6.46 6.89
C PHE A 92 -23.84 7.30 6.08
N SER A 93 -25.02 6.73 5.81
CA SER A 93 -26.16 7.45 5.21
C SER A 93 -27.37 7.40 6.14
N ILE A 94 -27.41 8.29 7.13
CA ILE A 94 -28.32 8.21 8.29
C ILE A 94 -29.74 8.77 8.06
N HIS A 95 -30.01 9.39 6.91
CA HIS A 95 -31.30 10.01 6.60
C HIS A 95 -31.89 9.43 5.31
N GLY A 96 -33.23 9.43 5.23
CA GLY A 96 -33.98 8.96 4.07
C GLY A 96 -34.05 7.44 3.92
N TYR A 97 -34.67 7.00 2.83
CA TYR A 97 -34.74 5.60 2.44
C TYR A 97 -33.56 5.27 1.53
N PHE A 98 -32.78 4.23 1.84
CA PHE A 98 -31.63 3.82 1.03
C PHE A 98 -31.91 2.48 0.35
N GLY A 99 -31.80 2.44 -0.98
CA GLY A 99 -32.08 1.24 -1.77
C GLY A 99 -31.71 1.40 -3.24
N GLN A 100 -31.56 0.28 -3.95
CA GLN A 100 -31.16 0.26 -5.36
C GLN A 100 -32.35 0.39 -6.34
N ALA A 101 -33.56 0.16 -5.86
CA ALA A 101 -34.80 0.25 -6.61
C ALA A 101 -35.94 0.73 -5.69
N ASP A 102 -36.99 1.28 -6.28
CA ASP A 102 -38.26 1.65 -5.61
C ASP A 102 -38.15 2.65 -4.43
N VAL A 103 -37.02 3.33 -4.29
CA VAL A 103 -36.80 4.37 -3.27
C VAL A 103 -36.93 5.78 -3.82
N LEU A 104 -36.90 5.96 -5.15
CA LEU A 104 -37.03 7.27 -5.80
C LEU A 104 -38.42 7.86 -5.56
N GLY A 105 -38.49 9.04 -4.94
CA GLY A 105 -39.74 9.75 -4.64
C GLY A 105 -40.25 9.59 -3.20
N LEU A 106 -39.58 8.78 -2.37
CA LEU A 106 -39.85 8.73 -0.92
C LEU A 106 -39.32 9.99 -0.21
N PRO A 107 -39.88 10.37 0.96
CA PRO A 107 -39.37 11.49 1.76
C PRO A 107 -37.87 11.36 2.01
N ASP A 108 -37.14 12.48 1.92
CA ASP A 108 -35.67 12.53 2.09
C ASP A 108 -34.88 11.58 1.17
N THR A 109 -35.49 11.13 0.07
CA THR A 109 -34.92 10.13 -0.84
C THR A 109 -34.86 10.63 -2.28
N GLY A 110 -33.65 10.80 -2.79
CA GLY A 110 -33.41 11.37 -4.10
C GLY A 110 -31.93 11.35 -4.47
N GLY A 111 -31.37 12.51 -4.80
CA GLY A 111 -29.99 12.63 -5.28
C GLY A 111 -28.93 12.01 -4.37
N GLN A 112 -29.14 11.98 -3.05
CA GLN A 112 -28.19 11.40 -2.09
C GLN A 112 -27.97 9.89 -2.29
N VAL A 113 -29.03 9.11 -2.55
CA VAL A 113 -28.91 7.65 -2.74
C VAL A 113 -28.15 7.35 -4.02
N VAL A 114 -28.52 8.03 -5.11
CA VAL A 114 -27.86 7.88 -6.41
C VAL A 114 -26.38 8.28 -6.30
N TYR A 115 -26.09 9.39 -5.62
CA TYR A 115 -24.73 9.87 -5.40
C TYR A 115 -23.87 8.87 -4.64
N ILE A 116 -24.38 8.30 -3.54
CA ILE A 116 -23.63 7.31 -2.74
C ILE A 116 -23.42 6.03 -3.55
N LEU A 117 -24.43 5.53 -4.27
CA LEU A 117 -24.27 4.32 -5.09
C LEU A 117 -23.22 4.51 -6.19
N ASP A 118 -23.21 5.67 -6.86
CA ASP A 118 -22.20 5.98 -7.87
C ASP A 118 -20.80 6.13 -7.24
N GLN A 119 -20.70 6.79 -6.08
CA GLN A 119 -19.46 6.92 -5.34
C GLN A 119 -18.89 5.58 -4.90
N VAL A 120 -19.72 4.68 -4.36
CA VAL A 120 -19.30 3.35 -3.92
C VAL A 120 -18.73 2.56 -5.09
N ARG A 121 -19.37 2.61 -6.27
CA ARG A 121 -18.88 1.94 -7.47
C ARG A 121 -17.54 2.50 -7.94
N ALA A 122 -17.39 3.83 -7.97
CA ALA A 122 -16.13 4.47 -8.35
C ALA A 122 -15.01 4.15 -7.34
N LEU A 123 -15.33 4.18 -6.05
CA LEU A 123 -14.40 3.88 -4.97
C LEU A 123 -13.95 2.41 -4.99
N GLU A 124 -14.88 1.47 -5.19
CA GLU A 124 -14.54 0.04 -5.31
C GLU A 124 -13.59 -0.20 -6.49
N ALA A 125 -13.85 0.41 -7.65
CA ALA A 125 -13.00 0.30 -8.82
C ALA A 125 -11.58 0.83 -8.58
N GLU A 126 -11.47 2.00 -7.93
CA GLU A 126 -10.17 2.60 -7.59
C GLU A 126 -9.40 1.77 -6.55
N LEU A 127 -10.08 1.26 -5.52
CA LEU A 127 -9.45 0.39 -4.52
C LEU A 127 -8.95 -0.91 -5.15
N LEU A 128 -9.76 -1.56 -5.98
CA LEU A 128 -9.35 -2.74 -6.73
C LEU A 128 -8.12 -2.48 -7.59
N LEU A 129 -8.10 -1.35 -8.32
CA LEU A 129 -6.97 -0.95 -9.14
C LEU A 129 -5.69 -0.81 -8.29
N ARG A 130 -5.75 -0.04 -7.19
CA ARG A 130 -4.59 0.20 -6.32
C ARG A 130 -4.06 -1.08 -5.68
N ILE A 131 -4.96 -1.93 -5.16
CA ILE A 131 -4.60 -3.21 -4.54
C ILE A 131 -3.88 -4.10 -5.56
N ASN A 132 -4.42 -4.20 -6.77
CA ASN A 132 -3.81 -4.98 -7.85
C ASN A 132 -2.45 -4.44 -8.27
N GLN A 133 -2.33 -3.12 -8.45
CA GLN A 133 -1.06 -2.47 -8.80
C GLN A 133 0.04 -2.74 -7.76
N GLN A 134 -0.33 -2.98 -6.51
CA GLN A 134 0.61 -3.28 -5.43
C GLN A 134 0.88 -4.78 -5.26
N GLY A 135 0.37 -5.61 -6.16
CA GLY A 135 0.61 -7.05 -6.18
C GLY A 135 -0.15 -7.81 -5.09
N LEU A 136 -1.21 -7.21 -4.54
CA LEU A 136 -2.07 -7.82 -3.53
C LEU A 136 -3.31 -8.46 -4.19
N LYS A 137 -3.82 -9.52 -3.56
CA LYS A 137 -5.02 -10.26 -4.02
C LYS A 137 -6.14 -10.20 -2.99
N VAL A 138 -6.36 -9.01 -2.43
CA VAL A 138 -7.40 -8.75 -1.43
C VAL A 138 -8.59 -8.12 -2.15
N LYS A 139 -9.81 -8.52 -1.80
CA LYS A 139 -11.01 -7.85 -2.28
C LYS A 139 -11.37 -6.74 -1.29
N PRO A 140 -11.54 -5.47 -1.72
CA PRO A 140 -12.00 -4.42 -0.84
C PRO A 140 -13.44 -4.67 -0.39
N GLN A 141 -13.80 -4.17 0.79
CA GLN A 141 -15.16 -4.23 1.32
C GLN A 141 -15.67 -2.82 1.58
N ILE A 142 -16.86 -2.52 1.08
CA ILE A 142 -17.54 -1.25 1.32
C ILE A 142 -18.90 -1.57 1.94
N LEU A 143 -19.12 -1.04 3.13
CA LEU A 143 -20.39 -1.08 3.84
C LEU A 143 -21.00 0.31 3.81
N VAL A 144 -22.25 0.41 3.37
CA VAL A 144 -23.07 1.62 3.42
C VAL A 144 -24.20 1.41 4.40
#